data_AF-A0A645GT27-F1
#
_entry.id   AF-A0A645GT27-F1
#
_cell.length_a   1.000
_cell.length_b   1.000
_cell.length_c   1.000
_cell.angle_alpha   90.00
_cell.angle_beta   90.00
_cell.angle_gamma   90.00
#
_symmetry.space_group_name_H-M   'P 1'
#
loop_
_entity.id
_entity.type
_entity.pdbx_description
1 polymer ?
#
loop_
_entity_poly.entity_id
_entity_poly.type
_entity_poly.pdbx_seq_one_letter_code
_entity_poly.pdbx_strand_id
1 'polypeptide(L)'
;MANVDNNYYNSEGYPDPTSYEAIRNIDRQIRASGRSPNYRPLVFICSSYAGQIEANVENARKYSRIAADRGYLPVAPHLLFPQFLDDSLEEERQLGVFMGLVLLTKCGEIWVFGSTISDGMALEIDKAIQRDMSVRYFTDNGKEVCT
;
A
#
# COMPACT_ATOMS: atom_id res chain seq x y z
N MET A 1 15.86 -3.05 -20.59
CA MET A 1 15.14 -3.76 -21.67
C MET A 1 14.57 -5.02 -21.04
N ALA A 2 13.26 -5.08 -20.82
CA ALA A 2 12.63 -6.31 -20.32
C ALA A 2 12.56 -7.30 -21.50
N ASN A 3 13.19 -8.46 -21.36
CA ASN A 3 13.01 -9.58 -22.28
C ASN A 3 11.52 -9.95 -22.24
N VAL A 4 10.83 -9.71 -23.36
CA VAL A 4 9.53 -10.32 -23.60
C VAL A 4 9.86 -11.69 -24.19
N ASP A 5 9.79 -12.72 -23.36
CA ASP A 5 9.95 -14.11 -23.81
C ASP A 5 9.02 -14.36 -25.00
N ASN A 6 9.59 -14.81 -26.11
CA ASN A 6 8.88 -15.02 -27.36
C ASN A 6 8.04 -16.30 -27.28
N ASN A 7 6.92 -16.24 -26.54
CA ASN A 7 5.97 -17.33 -26.29
C ASN A 7 5.24 -17.86 -27.54
N TYR A 8 5.66 -17.45 -28.75
CA TYR A 8 5.10 -17.93 -30.02
C TYR A 8 5.72 -19.26 -30.47
N TYR A 9 6.86 -19.65 -29.93
CA TYR A 9 7.55 -20.89 -30.27
C TYR A 9 7.57 -21.81 -29.06
N ASN A 10 7.37 -23.11 -29.28
CA ASN A 10 7.48 -24.12 -28.24
C ASN A 10 8.95 -24.42 -27.90
N SER A 11 9.19 -25.31 -26.94
CA SER A 11 10.54 -25.71 -26.49
C SER A 11 11.42 -26.35 -27.58
N GLU A 12 10.81 -26.80 -28.68
CA GLU A 12 11.50 -27.38 -29.84
C GLU A 12 11.72 -26.34 -30.95
N GLY A 13 11.31 -25.10 -30.74
CA GLY A 13 11.48 -23.99 -31.68
C GLY A 13 10.47 -23.98 -32.82
N TYR A 14 9.39 -24.76 -32.74
CA TYR A 14 8.30 -24.71 -33.71
C TYR A 14 7.28 -23.64 -33.34
N PRO A 15 6.71 -22.91 -34.33
CA PRO A 15 5.56 -22.04 -34.10
C PRO A 15 4.41 -22.78 -33.39
N ASP A 16 4.00 -22.27 -32.23
CA ASP A 16 2.84 -22.71 -31.48
C ASP A 16 1.85 -21.54 -31.30
N PRO A 17 1.13 -21.17 -32.37
CA PRO A 17 0.17 -20.07 -32.33
C PRO A 17 -1.01 -20.35 -31.39
N THR A 18 -1.34 -21.62 -31.14
CA THR A 18 -2.45 -22.01 -30.28
C THR A 18 -2.13 -21.71 -28.82
N SER A 19 -0.98 -22.17 -28.30
CA SER A 19 -0.55 -21.86 -26.94
C SER A 19 -0.34 -20.35 -26.75
N TYR A 20 0.25 -19.68 -27.76
CA TYR A 20 0.43 -18.22 -27.74
C TYR A 20 -0.88 -17.46 -27.61
N GLU A 21 -1.88 -17.73 -28.47
CA GLU A 21 -3.16 -17.04 -28.42
C GLU A 21 -3.94 -17.38 -27.15
N ALA A 22 -3.84 -18.62 -26.64
CA ALA A 22 -4.45 -19.00 -25.36
C ALA A 22 -3.90 -18.15 -24.20
N ILE A 23 -2.57 -18.06 -24.06
CA ILE A 23 -1.92 -17.22 -23.04
C ILE A 23 -2.30 -15.75 -23.21
N ARG A 24 -2.27 -15.23 -24.44
CA ARG A 24 -2.61 -13.83 -24.73
C ARG A 24 -4.07 -13.50 -24.42
N ASN A 25 -4.99 -14.44 -24.64
CA ASN A 25 -6.39 -14.27 -24.28
C ASN A 25 -6.59 -14.29 -22.77
N ILE A 26 -5.87 -15.14 -22.02
CA ILE A 26 -5.86 -15.14 -20.56
C ILE A 26 -5.34 -13.79 -20.04
N ASP A 27 -4.22 -13.30 -20.55
CA ASP A 27 -3.68 -11.98 -20.18
C ASP A 27 -4.65 -10.84 -20.48
N ARG A 28 -5.35 -10.90 -21.63
CA ARG A 28 -6.36 -9.91 -22.00
C ARG A 28 -7.55 -9.95 -21.04
N GLN A 29 -8.01 -11.13 -20.65
CA GLN A 29 -9.10 -11.31 -19.68
C GLN A 29 -8.68 -10.82 -18.29
N ILE A 30 -7.46 -11.15 -17.85
CA ILE A 30 -6.84 -10.68 -16.61
C ILE A 30 -6.80 -9.15 -16.58
N ARG A 31 -6.30 -8.51 -17.64
CA ARG A 31 -6.24 -7.05 -17.76
C ARG A 31 -7.64 -6.42 -17.77
N ALA A 32 -8.58 -7.00 -18.51
CA ALA A 32 -9.96 -6.53 -18.58
C ALA A 32 -10.71 -6.70 -17.25
N SER A 33 -10.36 -7.71 -16.43
CA SER A 33 -10.95 -7.93 -15.10
C SER A 33 -10.41 -6.99 -14.02
N GLY A 34 -9.36 -6.20 -14.32
CA GLY A 34 -8.66 -5.38 -13.33
C GLY A 34 -7.79 -6.18 -12.34
N ARG A 35 -7.78 -7.51 -12.42
CA ARG A 35 -7.02 -8.41 -11.55
C ARG A 35 -5.72 -8.86 -12.20
N SER A 36 -4.85 -7.91 -12.58
CA SER A 36 -3.49 -8.28 -12.99
C SER A 36 -2.85 -9.11 -11.86
N PRO A 37 -2.23 -10.28 -12.14
CA PRO A 37 -1.56 -11.09 -11.12
C PRO A 37 -0.41 -10.34 -10.44
N ASN A 38 0.07 -9.26 -11.06
CA ASN A 38 1.09 -8.36 -10.52
C ASN A 38 0.49 -7.09 -9.88
N TYR A 39 -0.83 -6.91 -9.90
CA TYR A 39 -1.48 -5.76 -9.27
C TYR A 39 -1.48 -5.91 -7.76
N ARG A 40 -1.03 -4.87 -7.08
CA ARG A 40 -0.99 -4.76 -5.62
C ARG A 40 -1.84 -3.56 -5.20
N PRO A 41 -2.99 -3.77 -4.54
CA PRO A 41 -3.82 -2.65 -4.08
C PRO A 41 -3.03 -1.72 -3.15
N LEU A 42 -3.19 -0.41 -3.33
CA LEU A 42 -2.56 0.57 -2.43
C LEU A 42 -3.25 0.54 -1.07
N VAL A 43 -2.45 0.43 -0.01
CA VAL A 43 -2.91 0.46 1.37
C VAL A 43 -2.17 1.54 2.15
N PHE A 44 -2.91 2.34 2.90
CA PHE A 44 -2.35 3.35 3.78
C PHE A 44 -2.03 2.73 5.13
N ILE A 45 -0.78 2.85 5.59
CA ILE A 45 -0.33 2.37 6.90
C ILE A 45 -0.44 3.53 7.90
N CYS A 46 -1.42 3.42 8.79
CA CYS A 46 -1.69 4.38 9.86
C CYS A 46 -1.10 3.84 11.17
N SER A 47 -0.05 4.50 11.65
CA SER A 47 0.61 4.17 12.92
C SER A 47 1.17 5.45 13.54
N SER A 48 1.34 5.45 14.86
CA SER A 48 1.92 6.61 15.57
C SER A 48 3.34 6.91 15.06
N TYR A 49 3.64 8.18 14.85
CA TYR A 49 4.98 8.68 14.50
C TYR A 49 5.64 9.41 15.68
N ALA A 50 4.94 10.37 16.28
CA ALA A 50 5.44 11.20 17.38
C ALA A 50 5.67 10.42 18.70
N GLY A 51 6.44 11.01 19.62
CA GLY A 51 6.82 10.40 20.89
C GLY A 51 8.10 9.58 20.76
N GLN A 52 7.98 8.26 20.63
CA GLN A 52 9.13 7.35 20.46
C GLN A 52 9.48 7.18 18.97
N ILE A 53 9.97 8.24 18.33
CA ILE A 53 10.15 8.33 16.86
C ILE A 53 10.91 7.12 16.30
N GLU A 54 12.05 6.75 16.88
CA GLU A 54 12.87 5.64 16.39
C GLU A 54 12.12 4.30 16.39
N ALA A 55 11.42 3.99 17.49
CA ALA A 55 10.62 2.77 17.62
C ALA A 55 9.40 2.79 16.68
N ASN A 56 8.75 3.95 16.56
CA ASN A 56 7.60 4.16 15.69
C ASN A 56 7.94 4.01 14.22
N VAL A 57 9.08 4.55 13.80
CA VAL A 57 9.63 4.40 12.44
C VAL A 57 9.91 2.92 12.14
N GLU A 58 10.50 2.18 13.08
CA GLU A 58 10.77 0.75 12.88
C GLU A 58 9.48 -0.08 12.82
N ASN A 59 8.50 0.26 13.67
CA ASN A 59 7.17 -0.34 13.63
C ASN A 59 6.48 -0.09 12.29
N ALA A 60 6.49 1.15 11.78
CA ALA A 60 5.92 1.48 10.48
C ALA A 60 6.57 0.71 9.32
N ARG A 61 7.89 0.48 9.36
CA ARG A 61 8.59 -0.39 8.40
C ARG A 61 8.12 -1.83 8.50
N LYS A 62 8.03 -2.38 9.72
CA LYS A 62 7.51 -3.73 9.98
C LYS A 62 6.07 -3.88 9.46
N TYR A 63 5.19 -2.93 9.73
CA TYR A 63 3.80 -2.94 9.27
C TYR A 63 3.71 -2.86 7.75
N SER A 64 4.51 -2.00 7.13
CA SER A 64 4.64 -1.93 5.68
C SER A 64 5.10 -3.26 5.10
N ARG A 65 6.08 -3.93 5.72
CA ARG A 65 6.53 -5.26 5.28
C ARG A 65 5.41 -6.29 5.33
N ILE A 66 4.62 -6.31 6.41
CA ILE A 66 3.48 -7.24 6.57
C ILE A 66 2.45 -7.03 5.44
N ALA A 67 2.12 -5.78 5.11
CA ALA A 67 1.23 -5.46 4.00
C ALA A 67 1.80 -5.90 2.64
N ALA A 68 3.10 -5.65 2.41
CA ALA A 68 3.78 -6.09 1.19
C ALA A 68 3.78 -7.63 1.05
N ASP A 69 3.98 -8.37 2.14
CA ASP A 69 3.91 -9.83 2.16
C ASP A 69 2.51 -10.36 1.83
N ARG A 70 1.47 -9.58 2.14
CA ARG A 70 0.06 -9.89 1.83
C ARG A 70 -0.37 -9.50 0.42
N GLY A 71 0.55 -9.04 -0.43
CA GLY A 71 0.23 -8.66 -1.81
C GLY A 71 -0.25 -7.22 -1.99
N TYR A 72 -0.11 -6.37 -0.98
CA TYR A 72 -0.48 -4.95 -1.07
C TYR A 72 0.73 -4.07 -1.42
N LEU A 73 0.47 -2.83 -1.84
CA LEU A 73 1.46 -1.77 -2.00
C LEU A 73 1.30 -0.78 -0.83
N PRO A 74 2.10 -0.92 0.25
CA PRO A 74 1.98 -0.08 1.43
C PRO A 74 2.53 1.32 1.21
N VAL A 75 1.88 2.29 1.85
CA VAL A 75 2.34 3.67 1.93
C VAL A 75 2.25 4.12 3.38
N ALA A 76 3.37 4.53 3.96
CA ALA A 76 3.47 5.13 5.29
C ALA A 76 4.08 6.54 5.13
N PRO A 77 3.26 7.61 5.02
CA PRO A 77 3.78 8.94 4.67
C PRO A 77 4.81 9.47 5.68
N HIS A 78 4.66 9.14 6.95
CA HIS A 78 5.58 9.53 8.02
C HIS A 78 6.97 8.84 7.95
N LEU A 79 7.19 7.88 7.03
CA LEU A 79 8.54 7.40 6.70
C LEU A 79 9.23 8.23 5.61
N LEU A 80 8.44 8.91 4.79
CA LEU A 80 8.90 9.62 3.60
C LEU A 80 8.95 11.14 3.81
N PHE A 81 7.90 11.74 4.36
CA PHE A 81 7.78 13.18 4.47
C PHE A 81 8.84 13.81 5.38
N PRO A 82 9.21 13.21 6.54
CA PRO A 82 10.29 13.75 7.37
C PRO A 82 11.67 13.78 6.69
N GLN A 83 11.82 13.18 5.50
CA GLN A 83 13.06 13.27 4.71
C GLN A 83 13.19 14.61 3.96
N PHE A 84 12.11 15.38 3.85
CA PHE A 84 12.08 16.67 3.16
C PHE A 84 11.19 17.74 3.82
N LEU A 85 10.51 17.40 4.92
CA LEU A 85 9.76 18.32 5.80
C LEU A 85 10.30 18.20 7.22
N ASP A 86 10.31 19.31 7.95
CA ASP A 86 10.65 19.41 9.36
C ASP A 86 9.39 19.45 10.22
N ASP A 87 9.10 18.32 10.86
CA ASP A 87 7.93 18.14 11.74
C ASP A 87 7.98 19.03 13.01
N SER A 88 9.12 19.66 13.32
CA SER A 88 9.24 20.64 14.40
C SER A 88 8.69 22.02 14.01
N LEU A 89 8.51 22.29 12.71
CA LEU A 89 7.91 23.50 12.18
C LEU A 89 6.42 23.27 11.95
N GLU A 90 5.58 24.07 12.61
CA GLU A 90 4.12 23.91 12.56
C GLU A 90 3.56 23.94 11.12
N GLU A 91 4.07 24.85 10.28
CA GLU A 91 3.63 25.00 8.89
C GLU A 91 3.96 23.76 8.04
N GLU A 92 5.17 23.20 8.20
CA GLU A 92 5.60 22.02 7.46
C GLU A 92 4.90 20.75 7.99
N ARG A 93 4.66 20.67 9.29
CA ARG A 93 3.84 19.62 9.90
C ARG A 93 2.42 19.61 9.32
N GLN A 94 1.78 20.78 9.21
CA GLN A 94 0.45 20.91 8.59
C GLN A 94 0.46 20.53 7.11
N LEU A 95 1.50 20.92 6.38
CA LEU A 95 1.70 20.50 4.99
C LEU A 95 1.83 18.97 4.88
N GLY A 96 2.62 18.34 5.75
CA GLY A 96 2.79 16.89 5.82
C GLY A 96 1.46 16.15 6.06
N VAL A 97 0.66 16.61 7.03
CA VAL A 97 -0.68 16.07 7.29
C VAL A 97 -1.57 16.21 6.05
N PHE A 98 -1.62 17.40 5.43
CA PHE A 98 -2.42 17.62 4.23
C PHE A 98 -2.01 16.70 3.08
N MET A 99 -0.71 16.57 2.80
CA MET A 99 -0.18 15.66 1.78
C MET A 99 -0.54 14.20 2.09
N GLY A 100 -0.51 13.81 3.38
CA GLY A 100 -0.89 12.48 3.84
C GLY A 100 -2.36 12.18 3.54
N LEU A 101 -3.25 13.12 3.84
CA LEU A 101 -4.68 13.00 3.53
C LEU A 101 -4.96 12.95 2.02
N VAL A 102 -4.22 13.71 1.20
CA VAL A 102 -4.31 13.63 -0.27
C VAL A 102 -3.89 12.24 -0.75
N LEU A 103 -2.79 11.70 -0.23
CA LEU A 103 -2.28 10.37 -0.58
C LEU A 103 -3.24 9.26 -0.15
N LEU A 104 -3.83 9.39 1.04
CA LEU A 104 -4.88 8.50 1.54
C LEU A 104 -6.04 8.37 0.54
N THR A 105 -6.43 9.46 -0.16
CA THR A 105 -7.50 9.39 -1.19
C THR A 105 -7.18 8.49 -2.39
N LYS A 106 -5.93 8.04 -2.54
CA LYS A 106 -5.48 7.12 -3.60
C LYS A 106 -5.38 5.67 -3.13
N CYS A 107 -5.50 5.43 -1.83
CA CYS A 107 -5.50 4.10 -1.25
C CYS A 107 -6.90 3.48 -1.32
N GLY A 108 -6.96 2.15 -1.43
CA GLY A 108 -8.22 1.40 -1.36
C GLY A 108 -8.64 1.09 0.09
N GLU A 109 -7.66 0.98 0.99
CA GLU A 109 -7.85 0.63 2.39
C GLU A 109 -6.88 1.42 3.27
N ILE A 110 -7.26 1.62 4.54
CA ILE A 110 -6.37 2.09 5.61
C ILE A 110 -6.22 0.99 6.67
N TRP A 111 -4.98 0.69 7.04
CA TRP A 111 -4.64 -0.28 8.06
C TRP A 111 -4.07 0.45 9.27
N VAL A 112 -4.77 0.35 10.38
CA VAL A 112 -4.47 1.04 11.64
C VAL A 112 -3.73 0.09 12.58
N PHE A 113 -2.58 0.53 13.09
CA PHE A 113 -1.73 -0.25 13.99
C PHE A 113 -1.45 0.50 15.29
N GLY A 114 -1.22 -0.26 16.35
CA GLY A 114 -0.87 0.25 17.68
C GLY A 114 -2.03 0.15 18.68
N SER A 115 -1.69 0.18 19.97
CA SER A 115 -2.66 0.14 21.07
C SER A 115 -3.38 1.47 21.32
N THR A 116 -2.83 2.57 20.81
CA THR A 116 -3.30 3.94 21.08
C THR A 116 -3.43 4.69 19.77
N ILE A 117 -4.56 5.39 19.60
CA ILE A 117 -4.79 6.28 18.46
C ILE A 117 -4.30 7.67 18.85
N SER A 118 -3.30 8.17 18.13
CA SER A 118 -2.83 9.56 18.26
C SER A 118 -3.73 10.52 17.49
N ASP A 119 -3.64 11.82 17.76
CA ASP A 119 -4.42 12.85 17.06
C ASP A 119 -4.20 12.81 15.54
N GLY A 120 -2.97 12.60 15.08
CA GLY A 120 -2.66 12.45 13.66
C GLY A 120 -3.32 11.23 13.03
N MET A 121 -3.33 10.10 13.74
CA MET A 121 -4.03 8.90 13.29
C MET A 121 -5.56 9.10 13.25
N ALA A 122 -6.11 9.78 14.26
CA ALA A 122 -7.54 10.08 14.30
C ALA A 122 -7.99 10.88 13.07
N LEU A 123 -7.21 11.89 12.66
CA LEU A 123 -7.48 12.66 11.44
C LEU A 123 -7.48 11.79 10.17
N GLU A 124 -6.54 10.86 10.05
CA GLU A 124 -6.45 9.93 8.92
C GLU A 124 -7.64 8.96 8.91
N ILE A 125 -7.99 8.40 10.08
CA ILE A 125 -9.12 7.47 10.24
C ILE A 125 -10.44 8.17 9.94
N ASP A 126 -10.68 9.35 10.50
CA ASP A 126 -11.88 10.15 10.25
C ASP A 126 -12.01 10.47 8.75
N LYS A 127 -10.90 10.80 8.09
CA LYS A 127 -10.89 11.05 6.66
C LYS A 127 -11.22 9.80 5.84
N ALA A 128 -10.74 8.64 6.25
CA ALA A 128 -11.06 7.36 5.61
C ALA A 128 -12.55 7.03 5.78
N ILE A 129 -13.11 7.20 6.98
CA ILE A 129 -14.53 6.99 7.27
C ILE A 129 -15.40 7.93 6.43
N GLN A 130 -15.06 9.22 6.35
CA GLN A 130 -15.78 10.21 5.52
C GLN A 130 -15.80 9.86 4.02
N ARG A 131 -14.91 8.99 3.57
CA ARG A 131 -14.79 8.55 2.16
C ARG A 131 -15.30 7.14 1.93
N ASP A 132 -15.99 6.55 2.91
CA ASP A 132 -16.47 5.17 2.88
C ASP A 132 -15.34 4.16 2.56
N MET A 133 -14.11 4.46 3.01
CA MET A 133 -12.95 3.58 2.83
C MET A 133 -12.98 2.46 3.87
N SER A 134 -12.45 1.29 3.49
CA SER A 134 -12.28 0.17 4.43
C SER A 134 -11.20 0.49 5.46
N VAL A 135 -11.59 0.60 6.72
CA VAL A 135 -10.71 0.79 7.89
C VAL A 135 -10.52 -0.54 8.60
N ARG A 136 -9.28 -1.00 8.72
CA ARG A 136 -8.94 -2.29 9.32
C ARG A 136 -7.95 -2.11 10.47
N TYR A 137 -8.22 -2.74 11.61
CA TYR A 137 -7.40 -2.60 12.81
C TYR A 137 -6.52 -3.83 13.00
N PHE A 138 -5.26 -3.61 13.36
CA PHE A 138 -4.28 -4.65 13.55
C PHE A 138 -3.55 -4.50 14.88
N THR A 139 -3.23 -5.64 15.48
CA THR A 139 -2.26 -5.72 16.58
C THR A 139 -0.84 -5.41 16.10
N ASP A 140 0.09 -5.13 17.02
CA ASP A 140 1.51 -4.88 16.72
C ASP A 140 2.23 -6.05 16.03
N ASN A 141 1.62 -7.24 16.05
CA ASN A 141 2.10 -8.43 15.35
C ASN A 141 1.43 -8.64 13.98
N GLY A 142 0.64 -7.67 13.53
CA GLY A 142 -0.07 -7.71 12.25
C GLY A 142 -1.28 -8.63 12.20
N LYS A 143 -1.75 -9.15 13.34
CA LYS A 143 -3.04 -9.88 13.36
C LYS A 143 -4.18 -8.88 13.32
N GLU A 144 -5.09 -9.07 12.39
CA GLU A 144 -6.31 -8.27 12.29
C GLU A 144 -7.19 -8.52 13.51
N VAL A 145 -7.74 -7.45 14.06
CA VAL A 145 -8.75 -7.49 15.12
C VAL A 145 -10.09 -7.26 14.45
N CYS A 146 -10.97 -8.25 14.50
CA CYS A 146 -12.36 -8.03 14.08
C CYS A 146 -13.02 -7.12 15.10
N THR A 147 -13.34 -5.89 14.67
CA THR A 147 -14.17 -4.95 15.43
C THR A 147 -15.64 -5.16 15.08
#